data_AF-A0A1F8SW22-F1
#
_entry.id   AF-A0A1F8SW22-F1
#
_cell.length_a   1.000
_cell.length_b   1.000
_cell.length_c   1.000
_cell.angle_alpha   90.00
_cell.angle_beta   90.00
_cell.angle_gamma   90.00
#
_symmetry.space_group_name_H-M   'P 1'
#
loop_
_entity.id
_entity.type
_entity.pdbx_description
1 polymer ?
#
loop_
_entity_poly.entity_id
_entity_poly.type
_entity_poly.pdbx_seq_one_letter_code
_entity_poly.pdbx_strand_id
1 'polypeptide(L)'
;MVNKPPESIYSIVEKAYFRLQAGDVLTHCLDDGSTDPVHEMIQEMILVGPQSLDALREILGETMKRKAQVYDDLNQVTNQLSIILKGYGISLERQGGNQALQSLNEDQLLEMLDEQNIFESEERSGCVQVLRDSQELITTLNNKIQLLENIETYLQDWLWGLTYQHIKQGEDEADDNSIRNELL
;
A
#
# COMPACT_ATOMS: atom_id res chain seq x y z
N MET A 1 -8.88 31.82 33.43
CA MET A 1 -8.20 31.95 32.12
C MET A 1 -7.94 30.55 31.62
N VAL A 2 -8.68 30.12 30.59
CA VAL A 2 -8.50 28.78 30.01
C VAL A 2 -7.29 28.88 29.08
N ASN A 3 -6.19 28.20 29.42
CA ASN A 3 -5.04 28.04 28.54
C ASN A 3 -5.50 27.27 27.30
N LYS A 4 -5.88 27.98 26.23
CA LYS A 4 -6.08 27.36 24.92
C LYS A 4 -4.72 26.78 24.50
N PRO A 5 -4.62 25.46 24.25
CA PRO A 5 -3.43 24.89 23.63
C PRO A 5 -3.11 25.66 22.33
N PRO A 6 -1.83 25.87 22.00
CA PRO A 6 -1.45 26.48 20.74
C PRO A 6 -2.01 25.67 19.57
N GLU A 7 -2.49 26.35 18.52
CA GLU A 7 -3.10 25.76 17.32
C GLU A 7 -2.26 24.65 16.68
N SER A 8 -0.93 24.71 16.85
CA SER A 8 -0.01 23.65 16.40
C SER A 8 -0.24 22.30 17.05
N ILE A 9 -0.64 22.26 18.33
CA ILE A 9 -0.92 21.00 19.04
C ILE A 9 -2.21 20.38 18.52
N TYR A 10 -3.23 21.20 18.25
CA TYR A 10 -4.48 20.70 17.66
C TYR A 10 -4.25 20.11 16.26
N SER A 11 -3.44 20.77 15.42
CA SER A 11 -3.07 20.25 14.10
C SER A 11 -2.30 18.93 14.19
N ILE A 12 -1.40 18.76 15.15
CA ILE A 12 -0.67 17.49 15.35
C ILE A 12 -1.62 16.37 15.77
N VAL A 13 -2.52 16.64 16.73
CA VAL A 13 -3.48 15.65 17.23
C VAL A 13 -4.45 15.22 16.13
N GLU A 14 -4.94 16.17 15.34
CA GLU A 14 -5.84 15.91 14.23
C GLU A 14 -5.17 15.06 13.14
N LYS A 15 -3.94 15.36 12.76
CA LYS A 15 -3.17 14.52 11.83
C LYS A 15 -2.95 13.10 12.36
N ALA A 16 -2.62 12.98 13.64
CA ALA A 16 -2.46 11.66 14.27
C ALA A 16 -3.78 10.86 14.28
N TYR A 17 -4.91 11.55 14.48
CA TYR A 17 -6.23 10.93 14.41
C TYR A 17 -6.53 10.39 13.01
N PHE A 18 -6.29 11.18 11.95
CA PHE A 18 -6.50 10.71 10.58
C PHE A 18 -5.59 9.54 10.22
N ARG A 19 -4.33 9.54 10.67
CA ARG A 19 -3.42 8.40 10.45
C ARG A 19 -3.91 7.13 11.14
N LEU A 20 -4.40 7.24 12.38
CA LEU A 20 -4.94 6.10 13.11
C LEU A 20 -6.17 5.53 12.40
N GLN A 21 -7.13 6.39 12.06
CA GLN A 21 -8.34 6.00 11.34
C GLN A 21 -8.01 5.38 9.97
N ALA A 22 -7.08 5.97 9.21
CA ALA A 22 -6.59 5.40 7.96
C ALA A 22 -5.97 4.02 8.18
N GLY A 23 -5.15 3.85 9.22
CA GLY A 23 -4.52 2.57 9.55
C GLY A 23 -5.52 1.47 9.84
N ASP A 24 -6.59 1.78 10.58
CA ASP A 24 -7.67 0.84 10.88
C ASP A 24 -8.45 0.46 9.62
N VAL A 25 -8.86 1.44 8.82
CA VAL A 25 -9.62 1.23 7.59
C VAL A 25 -8.80 0.44 6.56
N LEU A 26 -7.52 0.78 6.38
CA LEU A 26 -6.62 0.03 5.50
C LEU A 26 -6.46 -1.43 5.94
N THR A 27 -6.51 -1.69 7.25
CA THR A 27 -6.45 -3.08 7.76
C THR A 27 -7.70 -3.85 7.34
N HIS A 28 -8.89 -3.26 7.47
CA HIS A 28 -10.13 -3.87 6.99
C HIS A 28 -10.10 -4.13 5.47
N CYS A 29 -9.62 -3.16 4.68
CA CYS A 29 -9.46 -3.37 3.24
C CYS A 29 -8.59 -4.58 2.91
N LEU A 30 -7.46 -4.73 3.60
CA LEU A 30 -6.51 -5.80 3.36
C LEU A 30 -7.00 -7.17 3.83
N ASP A 31 -7.83 -7.21 4.88
CA ASP A 31 -8.42 -8.43 5.40
C ASP A 31 -9.60 -8.90 4.53
N ASP A 32 -10.44 -7.96 4.07
CA ASP A 32 -11.61 -8.24 3.24
C ASP A 32 -11.28 -8.35 1.74
N GLY A 33 -10.12 -7.87 1.32
CA GLY A 33 -9.73 -7.80 -0.10
C GLY A 33 -10.55 -6.79 -0.92
N SER A 34 -11.12 -5.76 -0.26
CA SER A 34 -11.98 -4.75 -0.89
C SER A 34 -11.48 -3.33 -0.62
N THR A 35 -11.78 -2.41 -1.53
CA THR A 35 -11.53 -0.97 -1.35
C THR A 35 -12.71 -0.23 -0.71
N ASP A 36 -13.85 -0.91 -0.48
CA ASP A 36 -15.09 -0.30 0.01
C ASP A 36 -14.91 0.45 1.34
N PRO A 37 -14.20 -0.08 2.37
CA PRO A 37 -14.04 0.64 3.62
C PRO A 37 -13.37 2.02 3.45
N VAL A 38 -12.37 2.11 2.56
CA VAL A 38 -11.72 3.39 2.23
C VAL A 38 -12.66 4.30 1.44
N HIS A 39 -13.43 3.77 0.49
CA HIS A 39 -14.39 4.56 -0.27
C HIS A 39 -15.44 5.21 0.65
N GLU A 40 -16.00 4.45 1.59
CA GLU A 40 -16.97 4.94 2.57
C GLU A 40 -16.38 6.07 3.44
N MET A 41 -15.16 5.89 3.95
CA MET A 41 -14.47 6.91 4.74
C MET A 41 -14.25 8.21 3.95
N ILE A 42 -13.89 8.11 2.67
CA ILE A 42 -13.56 9.27 1.84
C ILE A 42 -14.82 10.02 1.38
N GLN A 43 -15.98 9.36 1.25
CA GLN A 43 -17.23 10.02 0.81
C GLN A 43 -17.59 11.22 1.69
N GLU A 44 -17.50 11.09 3.01
CA GLU A 44 -17.77 12.18 3.94
C GLU A 44 -16.78 13.34 3.75
N MET A 45 -15.51 13.03 3.48
CA MET A 45 -14.45 14.01 3.25
C MET A 45 -14.65 14.78 1.94
N ILE A 46 -15.13 14.11 0.89
CA ILE A 46 -15.45 14.75 -0.39
C ILE A 46 -16.60 15.74 -0.23
N LEU A 47 -17.63 15.39 0.56
CA LEU A 47 -18.77 16.28 0.83
C LEU A 47 -18.36 17.56 1.56
N VAL A 48 -17.37 17.47 2.45
CA VAL A 48 -16.76 18.64 3.12
C VAL A 48 -15.95 19.49 2.13
N GLY A 49 -15.43 18.89 1.05
CA GLY A 49 -14.71 19.61 0.00
C GLY A 49 -13.29 20.01 0.40
N PRO A 50 -12.75 21.15 -0.06
CA PRO A 50 -11.35 21.54 0.15
C PRO A 50 -10.83 21.53 1.59
N GLN A 51 -11.69 21.64 2.60
CA GLN A 51 -11.25 21.60 4.00
C GLN A 51 -10.75 20.20 4.43
N SER A 52 -11.08 19.14 3.68
CA SER A 52 -10.63 17.78 3.96
C SER A 52 -9.27 17.43 3.34
N LEU A 53 -8.63 18.35 2.61
CA LEU A 53 -7.37 18.11 1.91
C LEU A 53 -6.25 17.60 2.83
N ASP A 54 -6.14 18.12 4.04
CA ASP A 54 -5.11 17.67 4.98
C ASP A 54 -5.40 16.24 5.48
N ALA A 55 -6.67 15.90 5.74
CA ALA A 55 -7.07 14.55 6.11
C ALA A 55 -6.74 13.54 5.00
N LEU A 56 -7.10 13.86 3.74
CA LEU A 56 -6.83 13.01 2.58
C LEU A 56 -5.33 12.82 2.34
N ARG A 57 -4.50 13.85 2.59
CA ARG A 57 -3.04 13.73 2.51
C ARG A 57 -2.49 12.78 3.57
N GLU A 58 -3.01 12.82 4.80
CA GLU A 58 -2.58 11.90 5.85
C GLU A 58 -2.99 10.45 5.52
N ILE A 59 -4.20 10.24 4.98
CA ILE A 59 -4.66 8.91 4.54
C ILE A 59 -3.79 8.38 3.39
N LEU A 60 -3.48 9.22 2.40
CA LEU A 60 -2.56 8.88 1.31
C LEU A 60 -1.17 8.50 1.86
N GLY A 61 -0.66 9.27 2.81
CA GLY A 61 0.61 8.99 3.48
C GLY A 61 0.64 7.62 4.15
N GLU A 62 -0.41 7.25 4.89
CA GLU A 62 -0.50 5.92 5.51
C GLU A 62 -0.70 4.80 4.47
N THR A 63 -1.43 5.06 3.38
CA THR A 63 -1.57 4.11 2.26
C THR A 63 -0.21 3.80 1.63
N MET A 64 0.56 4.84 1.29
CA MET A 64 1.89 4.69 0.70
C MET A 64 2.86 3.97 1.65
N LYS A 65 2.80 4.29 2.95
CA LYS A 65 3.60 3.62 3.98
C LYS A 65 3.24 2.15 4.11
N ARG A 66 1.95 1.81 4.13
CA ARG A 66 1.50 0.41 4.18
C ARG A 66 1.92 -0.33 2.92
N LYS A 67 1.83 0.29 1.74
CA LYS A 67 2.28 -0.30 0.48
C LYS A 67 3.78 -0.60 0.50
N ALA A 68 4.60 0.34 0.98
CA ALA A 68 6.04 0.13 1.15
C ALA A 68 6.34 -1.05 2.08
N GLN A 69 5.63 -1.17 3.20
CA GLN A 69 5.78 -2.31 4.11
C GLN A 69 5.46 -3.65 3.42
N VAL A 70 4.37 -3.73 2.66
CA VAL A 70 3.99 -4.97 1.95
C VAL A 70 5.02 -5.33 0.86
N TYR A 71 5.63 -4.34 0.19
CA TYR A 71 6.75 -4.59 -0.73
C TYR A 71 7.99 -5.13 0.00
N ASP A 72 8.32 -4.59 1.17
CA ASP A 72 9.43 -5.09 1.98
C ASP A 72 9.18 -6.53 2.43
N ASP A 73 7.96 -6.84 2.87
CA ASP A 73 7.54 -8.19 3.25
C ASP A 73 7.66 -9.17 2.06
N LEU A 74 7.21 -8.76 0.86
CA LEU A 74 7.33 -9.55 -0.37
C LEU A 74 8.79 -9.84 -0.74
N ASN A 75 9.64 -8.82 -0.63
CA ASN A 75 11.08 -8.97 -0.86
C ASN A 75 11.70 -9.92 0.16
N GLN A 76 11.30 -9.83 1.43
CA GLN A 76 11.77 -10.72 2.48
C GLN A 76 11.41 -12.17 2.20
N VAL A 77 10.15 -12.47 1.87
CA VAL A 77 9.68 -13.83 1.56
C VAL A 77 10.43 -14.39 0.35
N THR A 78 10.59 -13.60 -0.71
CA THR A 78 11.29 -14.02 -1.92
C THR A 78 12.77 -14.33 -1.63
N ASN A 79 13.42 -13.50 -0.82
CA ASN A 79 14.82 -13.71 -0.42
C ASN A 79 14.98 -14.93 0.50
N GLN A 80 14.04 -15.17 1.42
CA GLN A 80 14.05 -16.36 2.27
C GLN A 80 13.91 -17.64 1.44
N LEU A 81 12.98 -17.67 0.48
CA LEU A 81 12.83 -18.79 -0.45
C LEU A 81 14.14 -19.02 -1.24
N SER A 82 14.76 -17.96 -1.75
CA SER A 82 16.06 -18.03 -2.44
C SER A 82 17.15 -18.68 -1.58
N ILE A 83 17.24 -18.28 -0.30
CA ILE A 83 18.23 -18.83 0.64
C ILE A 83 17.96 -20.33 0.89
N ILE A 84 16.70 -20.72 1.08
CA ILE A 84 16.32 -22.11 1.32
C ILE A 84 16.69 -22.97 0.10
N LEU A 85 16.32 -22.55 -1.10
CA LEU A 85 16.63 -23.27 -2.34
C LEU A 85 18.14 -23.38 -2.57
N LYS A 86 18.91 -22.34 -2.28
CA LYS A 86 20.38 -22.39 -2.31
C LYS A 86 20.95 -23.42 -1.32
N GLY A 87 20.29 -23.64 -0.18
CA GLY A 87 20.62 -24.71 0.77
C GLY A 87 20.52 -26.11 0.15
N TYR A 88 19.64 -26.31 -0.82
CA TYR A 88 19.50 -27.54 -1.62
C TYR A 88 20.38 -27.54 -2.88
N GLY A 89 21.30 -26.58 -3.06
CA GLY A 89 22.13 -26.45 -4.26
C GLY A 89 21.43 -25.79 -5.45
N ILE A 90 20.18 -25.36 -5.30
CA ILE A 90 19.37 -24.75 -6.35
C ILE A 90 19.66 -23.25 -6.41
N SER A 91 20.23 -22.77 -7.51
CA SER A 91 20.51 -21.34 -7.74
C SER A 91 19.84 -20.83 -9.01
N LEU A 92 18.93 -19.86 -8.84
CA LEU A 92 18.18 -19.21 -9.91
C LEU A 92 18.80 -17.87 -10.37
N GLU A 93 20.00 -17.53 -9.92
CA GLU A 93 20.67 -16.26 -10.26
C GLU A 93 20.87 -16.10 -11.77
N ARG A 94 21.15 -17.20 -12.49
CA ARG A 94 21.32 -17.19 -13.95
C ARG A 94 20.01 -17.12 -14.73
N GLN A 95 18.88 -17.31 -14.05
CA GLN A 95 17.56 -17.44 -14.67
C GLN A 95 16.69 -16.19 -14.45
N GLY A 96 17.22 -15.13 -13.84
CA GLY A 96 16.49 -13.89 -13.54
C GLY A 96 16.26 -13.64 -12.04
N GLY A 97 16.85 -14.47 -11.17
CA GLY A 97 16.82 -14.27 -9.72
C GLY A 97 15.41 -14.29 -9.14
N ASN A 98 15.02 -13.22 -8.45
CA ASN A 98 13.73 -13.12 -7.75
C ASN A 98 12.52 -13.23 -8.69
N GLN A 99 12.63 -12.80 -9.95
CA GLN A 99 11.54 -12.97 -10.92
C GLN A 99 11.36 -14.44 -11.33
N ALA A 100 12.45 -15.19 -11.46
CA ALA A 100 12.41 -16.62 -11.75
C ALA A 100 11.84 -17.43 -10.57
N LEU A 101 12.10 -16.98 -9.34
CA LEU A 101 11.53 -17.59 -8.14
C LEU A 101 10.00 -17.50 -8.09
N GLN A 102 9.44 -16.38 -8.54
CA GLN A 102 8.00 -16.16 -8.55
C GLN A 102 7.27 -17.00 -9.61
N SER A 103 7.97 -17.42 -10.67
CA SER A 103 7.41 -18.24 -11.75
C SER A 103 7.80 -19.72 -11.69
N LEU A 104 8.69 -20.09 -10.76
CA LEU A 104 9.12 -21.47 -10.56
C LEU A 104 7.89 -22.32 -10.23
N ASN A 105 7.67 -23.43 -10.92
CA ASN A 105 6.60 -24.36 -10.56
C ASN A 105 7.16 -25.63 -9.90
N GLU A 106 6.26 -26.46 -9.38
CA GLU A 106 6.64 -27.70 -8.68
C GLU A 106 7.38 -28.69 -9.59
N ASP A 107 6.94 -28.86 -10.84
CA ASP A 107 7.58 -29.78 -11.78
C ASP A 107 9.02 -29.34 -12.08
N GLN A 108 9.23 -28.05 -12.31
CA GLN A 108 10.56 -27.46 -12.49
C GLN A 108 11.43 -27.63 -11.24
N LEU A 109 10.85 -27.44 -10.05
CA LEU A 109 11.59 -27.66 -8.81
C LEU A 109 12.02 -29.13 -8.67
N LEU A 110 11.15 -30.08 -9.00
CA LEU A 110 11.46 -31.51 -8.96
C LEU A 110 12.58 -31.87 -9.96
N GLU A 111 12.53 -31.34 -11.18
CA GLU A 111 13.63 -31.50 -12.16
C GLU A 111 14.95 -30.95 -11.61
N MET A 112 14.94 -29.78 -10.97
CA MET A 112 16.15 -29.21 -10.36
C MET A 112 16.66 -30.06 -9.19
N LEU A 113 15.78 -30.66 -8.39
CA LEU A 113 16.16 -31.57 -7.31
C LEU A 113 16.76 -32.88 -7.85
N ASP A 114 16.23 -33.41 -8.96
CA ASP A 114 16.81 -34.55 -9.68
C ASP A 114 18.24 -34.24 -10.13
N GLU A 115 18.49 -33.05 -10.70
CA GLU A 115 19.82 -32.59 -11.14
C GLU A 115 20.82 -32.47 -9.96
N GLN A 116 20.34 -32.13 -8.76
CA GLN A 116 21.15 -32.08 -7.55
C GLN A 116 21.34 -33.46 -6.87
N ASN A 117 20.83 -34.54 -7.46
CA ASN A 117 20.84 -35.90 -6.89
C ASN A 117 20.11 -36.02 -5.54
N ILE A 118 19.15 -35.13 -5.27
CA ILE A 118 18.34 -35.17 -4.04
C ILE A 118 17.15 -36.08 -4.32
N PHE A 119 17.26 -37.37 -3.96
CA PHE A 119 16.21 -38.39 -4.18
C PHE A 119 15.40 -38.74 -2.93
N GLU A 120 15.79 -38.22 -1.78
CA GLU A 120 15.12 -38.51 -0.51
C GLU A 120 13.71 -37.91 -0.49
N SER A 121 12.71 -38.76 -0.24
CA SER A 121 11.29 -38.38 -0.31
C SER A 121 10.93 -37.30 0.71
N GLU A 122 11.58 -37.29 1.88
CA GLU A 122 11.32 -36.32 2.94
C GLU A 122 11.88 -34.94 2.57
N GLU A 123 13.13 -34.88 2.10
CA GLU A 123 13.77 -33.63 1.64
C GLU A 123 13.01 -33.03 0.45
N ARG A 124 12.58 -33.86 -0.52
CA ARG A 124 11.74 -33.42 -1.64
C ARG A 124 10.42 -32.84 -1.19
N SER A 125 9.70 -33.59 -0.35
CA SER A 125 8.40 -33.14 0.16
C SER A 125 8.52 -31.83 0.94
N GLY A 126 9.58 -31.68 1.74
CA GLY A 126 9.86 -30.45 2.48
C GLY A 126 10.13 -29.27 1.55
N CYS A 127 10.97 -29.46 0.53
CA CYS A 127 11.30 -28.41 -0.44
C CYS A 127 10.07 -27.94 -1.24
N VAL A 128 9.26 -28.89 -1.72
CA VAL A 128 8.01 -28.60 -2.44
C VAL A 128 7.00 -27.88 -1.54
N GLN A 129 6.87 -28.29 -0.27
CA GLN A 129 5.97 -27.61 0.67
C GLN A 129 6.40 -26.15 0.90
N VAL A 130 7.70 -25.91 1.11
CA VAL A 130 8.24 -24.55 1.27
C VAL A 130 7.97 -23.70 0.03
N LEU A 131 8.12 -24.26 -1.18
CA LEU A 131 7.80 -23.54 -2.41
C LEU A 131 6.32 -23.15 -2.45
N ARG A 132 5.41 -24.10 -2.21
CA ARG A 132 3.96 -23.87 -2.22
C ARG A 132 3.56 -22.81 -1.20
N ASP A 133 4.02 -22.93 0.04
CA ASP A 133 3.71 -21.97 1.12
C ASP A 133 4.23 -20.57 0.77
N SER A 134 5.44 -20.48 0.20
CA SER A 134 6.03 -19.20 -0.21
C SER A 134 5.26 -18.58 -1.37
N GLN A 135 4.78 -19.38 -2.33
CA GLN A 135 4.00 -18.90 -3.47
C GLN A 135 2.61 -18.40 -3.07
N GLU A 136 1.94 -19.09 -2.15
CA GLU A 136 0.68 -18.63 -1.58
C GLU A 136 0.86 -17.27 -0.89
N LEU A 137 1.92 -17.12 -0.11
CA LEU A 137 2.25 -15.87 0.56
C LEU A 137 2.60 -14.75 -0.43
N ILE A 138 3.43 -15.02 -1.44
CA ILE A 138 3.76 -14.08 -2.52
C ILE A 138 2.50 -13.62 -3.25
N THR A 139 1.60 -14.55 -3.58
CA THR A 139 0.34 -14.25 -4.26
C THR A 139 -0.53 -13.34 -3.40
N THR A 140 -0.64 -13.64 -2.10
CA THR A 140 -1.38 -12.83 -1.13
C THR A 140 -0.80 -11.41 -1.03
N LEU A 141 0.52 -11.28 -0.93
CA LEU A 141 1.20 -9.98 -0.84
C LEU A 141 1.02 -9.16 -2.13
N ASN A 142 1.10 -9.80 -3.30
CA ASN A 142 0.85 -9.13 -4.58
C ASN A 142 -0.60 -8.61 -4.69
N ASN A 143 -1.59 -9.40 -4.25
CA ASN A 143 -2.99 -8.95 -4.22
C ASN A 143 -3.15 -7.73 -3.29
N LYS A 144 -2.49 -7.73 -2.12
CA LYS A 144 -2.48 -6.61 -1.19
C LYS A 144 -1.83 -5.36 -1.78
N ILE A 145 -0.72 -5.51 -2.51
CA ILE A 145 -0.07 -4.40 -3.23
C ILE A 145 -1.03 -3.79 -4.24
N GLN A 146 -1.66 -4.62 -5.09
CA GLN A 146 -2.60 -4.14 -6.09
C GLN A 146 -3.80 -3.40 -5.46
N LEU A 147 -4.32 -3.90 -4.34
CA LEU A 147 -5.39 -3.23 -3.61
C LEU A 147 -4.95 -1.84 -3.10
N LEU A 148 -3.76 -1.74 -2.53
CA LEU A 148 -3.20 -0.48 -2.04
C LEU A 148 -2.88 0.50 -3.18
N GLU A 149 -2.46 0.01 -4.35
CA GLU A 149 -2.28 0.83 -5.55
C GLU A 149 -3.61 1.43 -6.02
N ASN A 150 -4.68 0.63 -6.05
CA ASN A 150 -6.01 1.12 -6.41
C ASN A 150 -6.49 2.21 -5.44
N ILE A 151 -6.29 1.99 -4.13
CA ILE A 151 -6.62 2.99 -3.10
C ILE A 151 -5.79 4.27 -3.27
N GLU A 152 -4.49 4.13 -3.53
CA GLU A 152 -3.59 5.26 -3.75
C GLU A 152 -4.03 6.10 -4.96
N THR A 153 -4.34 5.46 -6.10
CA THR A 153 -4.85 6.14 -7.29
C THR A 153 -6.15 6.88 -6.99
N TYR A 154 -7.10 6.22 -6.32
CA TYR A 154 -8.37 6.84 -5.93
C TYR A 154 -8.19 8.08 -5.06
N LEU A 155 -7.30 8.01 -4.06
CA LEU A 155 -6.96 9.14 -3.20
C LEU A 155 -6.29 10.28 -3.96
N GLN A 156 -5.38 9.96 -4.88
CA GLN A 156 -4.73 10.95 -5.73
C GLN A 156 -5.75 11.69 -6.59
N ASP A 157 -6.67 10.98 -7.24
CA ASP A 157 -7.70 11.61 -8.08
C ASP A 157 -8.54 12.62 -7.30
N TRP A 158 -8.97 12.26 -6.08
CA TRP A 158 -9.73 13.17 -5.22
C TRP A 158 -8.92 14.35 -4.72
N LEU A 159 -7.66 14.13 -4.34
CA LEU A 159 -6.76 15.21 -3.94
C LEU A 159 -6.57 16.23 -5.06
N TRP A 160 -6.41 15.77 -6.30
CA TRP A 160 -6.32 16.63 -7.47
C TRP A 160 -7.61 17.42 -7.69
N GLY A 161 -8.78 16.75 -7.66
CA GLY A 161 -10.07 17.40 -7.83
C GLY A 161 -10.36 18.48 -6.77
N LEU A 162 -10.11 18.18 -5.50
CA LEU A 162 -10.33 19.12 -4.40
C LEU A 162 -9.29 20.24 -4.37
N THR A 163 -8.04 19.97 -4.75
CA THR A 163 -7.02 21.03 -4.89
C THR A 163 -7.41 22.01 -5.99
N TYR A 164 -7.90 21.51 -7.13
CA TYR A 164 -8.40 22.37 -8.20
C TYR A 164 -9.58 23.24 -7.74
N GLN A 165 -10.55 22.64 -7.04
CA GLN A 165 -11.68 23.38 -6.47
C GLN A 165 -11.22 24.46 -5.48
N HIS A 166 -10.24 24.15 -4.63
CA HIS A 166 -9.70 25.09 -3.66
C HIS A 166 -9.08 26.33 -4.32
N ILE A 167 -8.25 26.11 -5.35
CA ILE A 167 -7.60 27.18 -6.10
C ILE A 167 -8.65 28.07 -6.77
N LYS A 168 -9.63 27.46 -7.44
CA LYS A 168 -10.70 28.21 -8.13
C LYS A 168 -11.54 29.06 -7.18
N GLN A 169 -11.88 28.54 -6.01
CA GLN A 169 -12.60 29.31 -4.98
C GLN A 169 -11.79 30.54 -4.53
N GLY A 170 -10.46 30.40 -4.38
CA GLY A 170 -9.60 31.54 -4.04
C GLY A 170 -9.50 32.60 -5.14
N GLU A 171 -9.55 32.19 -6.42
CA GLU A 171 -9.59 33.10 -7.56
C GLU A 171 -10.94 33.85 -7.64
N ASP A 172 -12.05 33.14 -7.47
CA ASP A 172 -13.41 33.73 -7.47
C ASP A 172 -13.59 34.75 -6.31
N GLU A 173 -13.02 34.47 -5.12
CA GLU A 173 -13.05 35.40 -3.98
C GLU A 173 -12.14 36.63 -4.17
N ALA A 174 -11.02 36.49 -4.90
CA ALA A 174 -10.14 37.60 -5.22
C ALA A 174 -10.78 38.55 -6.23
N ASP A 175 -11.48 38.01 -7.23
CA ASP A 175 -12.20 38.79 -8.24
C ASP A 175 -13.42 39.52 -7.63
N ASP A 176 -14.20 38.89 -6.73
CA ASP A 176 -15.34 39.55 -6.07
C ASP A 176 -14.88 40.68 -5.12
N ASN A 177 -13.74 40.51 -4.45
CA ASN A 177 -13.13 41.56 -3.62
C ASN A 177 -12.53 42.70 -4.47
N SER A 178 -12.00 42.41 -5.66
CA SER A 178 -11.53 43.43 -6.61
C SER A 178 -12.69 44.30 -7.10
N ILE A 179 -13.81 43.67 -7.51
CA ILE A 179 -15.02 44.37 -7.97
C ILE A 179 -15.63 45.22 -6.84
N ARG A 180 -15.67 44.72 -5.60
CA ARG A 180 -16.18 45.49 -4.45
C ARG A 180 -15.31 46.70 -4.10
N ASN A 181 -13.99 46.60 -4.26
CA ASN A 181 -13.07 47.71 -3.99
C ASN A 181 -13.09 48.78 -5.10
N GLU A 182 -13.50 48.45 -6.32
CA GLU A 182 -13.68 49.43 -7.41
C GLU A 182 -15.03 50.18 -7.35
N LEU A 183 -15.99 49.69 -6.55
CA LEU A 183 -17.34 50.27 -6.42
C LEU A 183 -17.52 51.17 -5.17
N LEU A 184 -16.45 51.45 -4.42
CA LEU A 184 -16.41 52.35 -3.26
C LEU A 184 -15.54 53.59 -3.53
#